data_AF-A0AA38CB00-F1
#
_entry.id   AF-A0AA38CB00-F1
#
_cell.length_a   1.000
_cell.length_b   1.000
_cell.length_c   1.000
_cell.angle_alpha   90.00
_cell.angle_beta   90.00
_cell.angle_gamma   90.00
#
_symmetry.space_group_name_H-M   'P 1'
#
loop_
_entity.id
_entity.type
_entity.pdbx_description
1 polymer ?
#
loop_
_entity_poly.entity_id
_entity_poly.type
_entity_poly.pdbx_seq_one_letter_code
_entity_poly.pdbx_strand_id
1 'polypeptide(L)'
;MDETAFMDVDEQIPLPNFNRGKEKIVNDAPDKKNAPWVEKYRPQSLADVAAHKDIIETIDRLTSENRLPHLLLYGPPGTGKTSTVLAVARKLYGSQYQNMILELNASDDRGIDVVRNQIQDFASTPEL
;
A
#
# COMPACT_ATOMS: atom_id res chain seq x y z
N MET A 1 -31.99 -49.46 35.68
CA MET A 1 -31.10 -50.56 36.09
C MET A 1 -30.90 -51.40 34.84
N ASP A 2 -29.81 -51.38 34.08
CA ASP A 2 -28.49 -50.72 34.08
C ASP A 2 -27.98 -50.90 32.63
N GLU A 3 -27.52 -49.85 31.93
CA GLU A 3 -26.13 -49.43 31.75
C GLU A 3 -25.25 -50.27 30.78
N THR A 4 -24.67 -49.56 29.78
CA THR A 4 -23.34 -49.74 29.16
C THR A 4 -23.18 -50.86 28.10
N ALA A 5 -22.42 -50.77 27.00
CA ALA A 5 -21.55 -49.74 26.44
C ALA A 5 -21.37 -49.93 24.90
N PHE A 6 -21.16 -48.79 24.22
CA PHE A 6 -20.29 -48.50 23.07
C PHE A 6 -19.54 -49.63 22.32
N MET A 7 -19.63 -49.57 20.98
CA MET A 7 -18.50 -49.80 20.07
C MET A 7 -18.49 -48.64 19.06
N ASP A 8 -17.60 -47.69 19.31
CA ASP A 8 -17.28 -46.56 18.43
C ASP A 8 -16.55 -47.05 17.18
N VAL A 9 -17.01 -46.59 16.02
CA VAL A 9 -16.29 -46.72 14.74
C VAL A 9 -15.29 -45.57 14.67
N ASP A 10 -14.13 -45.77 15.29
CA ASP A 10 -12.94 -44.97 15.02
C ASP A 10 -12.36 -45.40 13.66
N GLU A 11 -12.42 -44.52 12.66
CA GLU A 11 -11.20 -44.06 11.97
C GLU A 11 -11.52 -42.82 11.10
N GLN A 12 -11.64 -41.66 11.73
CA GLN A 12 -11.49 -40.38 11.02
C GLN A 12 -10.01 -40.03 10.97
N ILE A 13 -9.42 -40.14 9.78
CA ILE A 13 -8.08 -39.62 9.49
C ILE A 13 -8.08 -38.12 9.85
N PRO A 14 -7.26 -37.65 10.79
CA PRO A 14 -7.19 -36.23 11.11
C PRO A 14 -6.61 -35.48 9.90
N LEU A 15 -7.38 -34.52 9.35
CA LEU A 15 -6.83 -33.55 8.43
C LEU A 15 -5.69 -32.79 9.14
N PRO A 16 -4.56 -32.51 8.47
CA PRO A 16 -3.44 -31.81 9.08
C PRO A 16 -3.89 -30.42 9.55
N ASN A 17 -3.86 -30.24 10.88
CA ASN A 17 -4.26 -29.00 11.53
C ASN A 17 -3.13 -27.97 11.39
N PHE A 18 -3.22 -27.11 10.38
CA PHE A 18 -2.20 -26.09 10.05
C PHE A 18 -2.26 -24.82 10.90
N ASN A 19 -2.82 -24.87 12.11
CA ASN A 19 -2.77 -23.75 13.04
C ASN A 19 -1.85 -24.08 14.23
N ARG A 20 -0.55 -24.16 13.93
CA ARG A 20 0.51 -24.14 14.93
C ARG A 20 1.37 -22.90 14.69
N GLY A 21 1.00 -21.81 15.35
CA GLY A 21 1.73 -20.55 15.28
C GLY A 21 0.88 -19.39 15.75
N LYS A 22 0.88 -19.15 17.06
CA LYS A 22 0.54 -17.83 17.59
C LYS A 22 1.64 -16.88 17.15
N GLU A 23 1.46 -16.19 16.04
CA GLU A 23 2.08 -14.88 15.87
C GLU A 23 0.94 -13.87 15.82
N LYS A 24 0.98 -12.97 16.80
CA LYS A 24 0.11 -11.81 16.85
C LYS A 24 0.30 -11.08 15.52
N ILE A 25 -0.77 -10.92 14.74
CA ILE A 25 -0.84 -9.83 13.77
C ILE A 25 -0.88 -8.58 14.65
N VAL A 26 0.30 -8.05 14.96
CA VAL A 26 0.43 -6.69 15.46
C VAL A 26 0.08 -5.85 14.25
N ASN A 27 -1.18 -5.41 14.17
CA ASN A 27 -1.55 -4.27 13.36
C ASN A 27 -0.84 -3.06 13.97
N ASP A 28 0.46 -2.93 13.71
CA ASP A 28 1.26 -1.79 14.14
C ASP A 28 1.00 -0.65 13.14
N ALA A 29 -0.25 -0.20 13.08
CA ALA A 29 -0.50 1.14 12.58
C ALA A 29 0.28 2.06 13.54
N PRO A 30 1.31 2.78 13.07
CA PRO A 30 2.17 3.54 13.96
C PRO A 30 1.29 4.50 14.76
N ASP A 31 1.36 4.37 16.08
CA ASP A 31 0.61 5.20 17.02
C ASP A 31 0.91 6.67 16.68
N LYS A 32 -0.06 7.38 16.07
CA LYS A 32 0.15 8.73 15.50
C LYS A 32 0.75 9.72 16.52
N LYS A 33 0.62 9.42 17.82
CA LYS A 33 1.22 10.18 18.92
C LYS A 33 2.75 10.15 18.93
N ASN A 34 3.39 9.06 18.48
CA ASN A 34 4.84 8.86 18.57
C ASN A 34 5.54 8.76 17.20
N ALA A 35 4.86 9.11 16.11
CA ALA A 35 5.47 9.12 14.80
C ALA A 35 6.65 10.13 14.73
N PRO A 36 7.77 9.78 14.08
CA PRO A 36 8.85 10.72 13.79
C PRO A 36 8.32 11.99 13.11
N TRP A 37 8.90 13.15 13.43
CA TRP A 37 8.41 14.42 12.88
C TRP A 37 8.46 14.48 11.36
N VAL A 38 9.44 13.80 10.75
CA VAL A 38 9.53 13.66 9.30
C VAL A 38 8.28 13.04 8.68
N GLU A 39 7.64 12.10 9.38
CA GLU A 39 6.40 11.47 8.91
C GLU A 39 5.17 12.28 9.32
N LYS A 40 5.17 12.79 10.54
CA LYS A 40 4.08 13.60 11.08
C LYS A 40 3.82 14.87 10.25
N TYR A 41 4.87 15.49 9.74
CA TYR A 41 4.80 16.70 8.90
C TYR A 41 5.03 16.40 7.42
N ARG A 42 4.94 15.12 6.99
CA ARG A 42 5.01 14.77 5.57
C ARG A 42 3.87 15.50 4.82
N PRO A 43 4.16 16.25 3.74
CA PRO A 43 3.16 16.93 2.93
C PRO A 43 1.99 16.01 2.55
N GLN A 44 0.77 16.50 2.76
CA GLN A 44 -0.45 15.75 2.40
C GLN A 44 -1.04 16.23 1.09
N SER A 45 -0.86 17.51 0.77
CA SER A 45 -1.26 18.15 -0.48
C SER A 45 -0.06 18.75 -1.21
N LEU A 46 -0.24 19.06 -2.50
CA LEU A 46 0.78 19.73 -3.32
C LEU A 46 1.12 21.13 -2.78
N ALA A 47 0.16 21.81 -2.15
CA ALA A 47 0.37 23.12 -1.53
C ALA A 47 1.30 23.07 -0.29
N ASP A 48 1.41 21.91 0.37
CA ASP A 48 2.27 21.73 1.54
C ASP A 48 3.75 21.49 1.15
N VAL A 49 4.04 21.33 -0.15
CA VAL A 49 5.41 21.12 -0.64
C VAL A 49 6.13 22.47 -0.74
N ALA A 50 7.04 22.73 0.19
CA ALA A 50 7.75 24.01 0.28
C ALA A 50 8.75 24.25 -0.88
N ALA A 51 9.21 23.19 -1.55
CA ALA A 51 10.27 23.25 -2.54
C ALA A 51 9.74 23.23 -3.99
N HIS A 52 10.57 23.72 -4.93
CA HIS A 52 10.36 23.58 -6.38
C HIS A 52 8.98 24.05 -6.89
N LYS A 53 8.56 25.27 -6.49
CA LYS A 53 7.23 25.82 -6.79
C LYS A 53 6.81 25.70 -8.27
N ASP A 54 7.70 26.05 -9.20
CA ASP A 54 7.40 25.99 -10.64
C ASP A 54 7.10 24.56 -11.13
N ILE A 55 7.82 23.57 -10.58
CA ILE A 55 7.61 22.15 -10.89
C ILE A 55 6.27 21.69 -10.31
N ILE A 56 5.98 22.06 -9.05
CA ILE A 56 4.73 21.73 -8.39
C ILE A 56 3.54 22.35 -9.11
N GLU A 57 3.64 23.62 -9.55
CA GLU A 57 2.59 24.29 -10.32
C GLU A 57 2.34 23.60 -11.67
N THR A 58 3.40 23.20 -12.36
CA THR A 58 3.29 22.45 -13.63
C THR A 58 2.59 21.11 -13.41
N ILE A 59 2.99 20.35 -12.39
CA ILE A 59 2.36 19.07 -12.03
C ILE A 59 0.90 19.29 -11.63
N ASP A 60 0.62 20.31 -10.83
CA ASP A 60 -0.72 20.63 -10.33
C ASP A 60 -1.67 20.96 -11.49
N ARG A 61 -1.20 21.71 -12.48
CA ARG A 61 -1.93 22.01 -13.71
C ARG A 61 -2.20 20.74 -14.53
N LEU A 62 -1.17 19.94 -14.81
CA LEU A 62 -1.32 18.70 -15.59
C LEU A 62 -2.26 17.70 -14.91
N THR A 63 -2.22 17.65 -13.57
CA THR A 63 -3.11 16.84 -12.74
C THR A 63 -4.56 17.34 -12.87
N SER A 64 -4.77 18.65 -12.82
CA SER A 64 -6.11 19.26 -12.92
C SER A 64 -6.72 19.13 -14.32
N GLU A 65 -5.88 19.10 -15.36
CA GLU A 65 -6.30 18.85 -16.74
C GLU A 65 -6.53 17.35 -17.03
N ASN A 66 -6.30 16.46 -16.06
CA ASN A 66 -6.32 14.99 -16.22
C ASN A 66 -5.43 14.50 -17.38
N ARG A 67 -4.27 15.14 -17.56
CA ARG A 67 -3.29 14.86 -18.63
C ARG A 67 -1.91 14.62 -18.06
N LEU A 68 -1.85 13.91 -16.92
CA LEU A 68 -0.61 13.61 -16.24
C LEU A 68 0.17 12.52 -17.02
N PRO A 69 1.37 12.81 -17.54
CA PRO A 69 2.18 11.80 -18.21
C PRO A 69 2.86 10.88 -17.18
N HIS A 70 3.55 9.83 -17.64
CA HIS A 70 4.47 9.08 -16.77
C HIS A 70 5.59 10.01 -16.28
N LEU A 71 5.80 10.06 -14.96
CA LEU A 71 6.75 10.96 -14.32
C LEU A 71 7.98 10.22 -13.82
N LEU A 72 9.15 10.82 -14.05
CA LEU A 72 10.40 10.44 -13.40
C LEU A 72 10.86 11.60 -12.50
N LEU A 73 10.66 11.45 -11.18
CA LEU A 73 11.12 12.42 -10.19
C LEU A 73 12.50 12.00 -9.66
N TYR A 74 13.52 12.82 -9.93
CA TYR A 74 14.90 12.56 -9.49
C TYR A 74 15.51 13.78 -8.78
N GLY A 75 16.51 13.55 -7.94
CA GLY A 75 17.21 14.60 -7.19
C GLY A 75 17.71 14.15 -5.81
N PRO A 76 18.42 15.01 -5.07
CA PRO A 76 19.01 14.72 -3.77
C PRO A 76 18.02 14.13 -2.74
N PRO A 77 18.45 13.36 -1.73
CA PRO A 77 17.56 12.86 -0.70
C PRO A 77 16.87 14.02 0.05
N GLY A 78 15.62 13.80 0.48
CA GLY A 78 14.87 14.81 1.27
C GLY A 78 14.23 15.95 0.47
N THR A 79 14.30 15.97 -0.86
CA THR A 79 13.69 17.04 -1.70
C THR A 79 12.18 16.90 -1.96
N GLY A 80 11.50 15.97 -1.27
CA GLY A 80 10.05 15.81 -1.39
C GLY A 80 9.54 15.02 -2.59
N LYS A 81 10.38 14.27 -3.30
CA LYS A 81 9.96 13.42 -4.45
C LYS A 81 8.81 12.48 -4.11
N THR A 82 9.01 11.62 -3.12
CA THR A 82 8.00 10.67 -2.64
C THR A 82 6.77 11.40 -2.08
N SER A 83 6.97 12.47 -1.33
CA SER A 83 5.86 13.28 -0.80
C SER A 83 5.02 13.91 -1.91
N THR A 84 5.65 14.34 -3.00
CA THR A 84 4.97 14.97 -4.15
C THR A 84 4.10 13.96 -4.88
N VAL A 85 4.62 12.78 -5.24
CA VAL A 85 3.82 11.78 -5.97
C VAL A 85 2.63 11.27 -5.15
N LEU A 86 2.80 11.11 -3.83
CA LEU A 86 1.71 10.73 -2.94
C LEU A 86 0.65 11.83 -2.85
N ALA A 87 1.05 13.11 -2.78
CA ALA A 87 0.12 14.23 -2.80
C ALA A 87 -0.65 14.34 -4.12
N VAL A 88 0.00 14.10 -5.26
CA VAL A 88 -0.64 14.04 -6.59
C VAL A 88 -1.67 12.91 -6.64
N ALA A 89 -1.29 11.71 -6.20
CA ALA A 89 -2.18 10.55 -6.17
C ALA A 89 -3.41 10.80 -5.28
N ARG A 90 -3.24 11.44 -4.12
CA ARG A 90 -4.37 11.86 -3.26
C ARG A 90 -5.27 12.87 -3.95
N LYS A 91 -4.70 13.82 -4.69
CA LYS A 91 -5.46 14.82 -5.45
C LYS A 91 -6.29 14.17 -6.57
N LEU A 92 -5.73 13.18 -7.29
CA LEU A 92 -6.41 12.48 -8.39
C LEU A 92 -7.54 11.58 -7.91
N TYR A 93 -7.27 10.73 -6.91
CA TYR A 93 -8.18 9.64 -6.55
C TYR A 93 -9.01 9.91 -5.29
N GLY A 94 -8.64 10.91 -4.47
CA GLY A 94 -9.40 11.29 -3.29
C GLY A 94 -9.70 10.12 -2.36
N SER A 95 -10.98 9.81 -2.16
CA SER A 95 -11.44 8.69 -1.34
C SER A 95 -11.06 7.31 -1.91
N GLN A 96 -10.86 7.20 -3.22
CA GLN A 96 -10.50 5.95 -3.91
C GLN A 96 -8.99 5.67 -3.89
N TYR A 97 -8.20 6.54 -3.25
CA TYR A 97 -6.74 6.46 -3.21
C TYR A 97 -6.20 5.07 -2.88
N GLN A 98 -6.78 4.39 -1.88
CA GLN A 98 -6.31 3.07 -1.43
C GLN A 98 -6.53 1.96 -2.46
N ASN A 99 -7.53 2.11 -3.33
CA ASN A 99 -7.87 1.09 -4.33
C ASN A 99 -7.27 1.37 -5.70
N MET A 100 -6.91 2.64 -5.96
CA MET A 100 -6.44 3.11 -7.27
C MET A 100 -4.93 3.32 -7.35
N ILE A 101 -4.18 3.01 -6.29
CA ILE A 101 -2.72 3.20 -6.23
C ILE A 101 -2.03 1.89 -5.88
N LEU A 102 -1.01 1.54 -6.67
CA LEU A 102 -0.02 0.54 -6.36
C LEU A 102 1.32 1.24 -6.07
N GLU A 103 1.78 1.20 -4.82
CA GLU A 103 3.10 1.68 -4.42
C GLU A 103 4.05 0.48 -4.30
N LEU A 104 5.19 0.54 -4.99
CA LEU A 104 6.25 -0.45 -4.89
C LEU A 104 7.55 0.26 -4.55
N ASN A 105 8.17 -0.11 -3.42
CA ASN A 105 9.40 0.46 -2.91
C ASN A 105 10.57 -0.52 -3.01
N ALA A 106 11.79 -0.01 -2.80
CA ALA A 106 13.01 -0.82 -2.91
C ALA A 106 13.17 -1.91 -1.82
N SER A 107 12.42 -1.78 -0.73
CA SER A 107 12.33 -2.77 0.35
C SER A 107 11.37 -3.91 0.04
N ASP A 108 10.46 -3.72 -0.91
CA ASP A 108 9.51 -4.75 -1.33
C ASP A 108 10.25 -5.77 -2.21
N ASP A 109 9.69 -6.97 -2.39
CA ASP A 109 10.34 -8.01 -3.18
C ASP A 109 10.50 -7.52 -4.64
N ARG A 110 11.75 -7.44 -5.12
CA ARG A 110 12.11 -6.83 -6.42
C ARG A 110 12.31 -7.87 -7.52
N GLY A 111 11.84 -9.09 -7.30
CA GLY A 111 11.93 -10.17 -8.28
C GLY A 111 11.28 -9.80 -9.62
N ILE A 112 11.76 -10.39 -10.71
CA ILE A 112 11.18 -10.22 -12.04
C ILE A 112 9.68 -10.58 -12.07
N ASP A 113 9.25 -11.45 -11.15
CA ASP A 113 7.87 -11.90 -11.02
C ASP A 113 6.93 -10.81 -10.52
N VAL A 114 7.41 -9.85 -9.72
CA VAL A 114 6.61 -8.69 -9.29
C VAL A 114 6.31 -7.77 -10.48
N VAL A 115 7.31 -7.58 -11.35
CA VAL A 115 7.14 -6.76 -12.56
C VAL A 115 6.16 -7.43 -13.54
N ARG A 116 6.26 -8.75 -13.71
CA ARG A 116 5.46 -9.48 -14.71
C ARG A 116 4.03 -9.79 -14.26
N ASN A 117 3.81 -10.03 -12.97
CA ASN A 117 2.50 -10.39 -12.47
C ASN A 117 1.84 -9.18 -11.82
N GLN A 118 2.33 -8.73 -10.67
CA GLN A 118 1.65 -7.72 -9.86
C GLN A 118 1.43 -6.38 -10.58
N ILE A 119 2.45 -5.85 -11.27
CA ILE A 119 2.31 -4.59 -12.03
C ILE A 119 1.39 -4.78 -13.23
N GLN A 120 1.52 -5.90 -13.96
CA GLN A 120 0.72 -6.16 -15.15
C GLN A 120 -0.76 -6.38 -14.82
N ASP A 121 -1.05 -7.12 -13.76
CA ASP A 121 -2.40 -7.40 -13.28
C ASP A 121 -3.09 -6.10 -12.84
N PHE A 122 -2.38 -5.25 -12.08
CA PHE A 122 -2.89 -3.95 -11.65
C PHE A 122 -3.17 -3.03 -12.85
N ALA A 123 -2.26 -2.97 -13.82
CA ALA A 123 -2.43 -2.14 -15.02
C ALA A 123 -3.52 -2.65 -15.98
N SER A 124 -3.84 -3.94 -15.94
CA SER A 124 -4.85 -4.57 -16.81
C SER A 124 -6.25 -4.62 -16.17
N THR A 125 -6.40 -4.17 -14.92
CA THR A 125 -7.70 -4.12 -14.23
C THR A 125 -8.57 -3.04 -14.88
N PRO A 126 -9.78 -3.37 -15.39
CA PRO A 126 -10.68 -2.39 -15.97
C PRO A 126 -11.09 -1.32 -14.95
N GLU A 127 -11.28 -0.08 -15.40
CA GLU A 127 -11.85 1.00 -14.60
C GLU A 127 -13.24 0.56 -14.05
N LEU A 128 -13.43 0.70 -12.73
CA LEU A 128 -14.71 0.44 -12.04
C LEU A 128 -15.75 1.52 -12.35
#